data_AF-A0A7J4FA56-F1
#
_entry.id   AF-A0A7J4FA56-F1
#
_cell.length_a   1.000
_cell.length_b   1.000
_cell.length_c   1.000
_cell.angle_alpha   90.00
_cell.angle_beta   90.00
_cell.angle_gamma   90.00
#
_symmetry.space_group_name_H-M   'P 1'
#
loop_
_entity.id
_entity.type
_entity.pdbx_description
1 polymer ?
#
loop_
_entity_poly.entity_id
_entity_poly.type
_entity_poly.pdbx_seq_one_letter_code
_entity_poly.pdbx_strand_id
1 'polypeptide(L)'
;MARVQVNLRLDASLVREVERLVEQGHFDSKTEAFTRALRLLIRRYKASELMERINQIREGTEGLPSLTETIVEAHEEEDLP
;
A
#
# COMPACT_ATOMS: atom_id res chain seq x y z
N MET A 1 5.38 -12.32 21.17
CA MET A 1 4.77 -12.71 19.89
C MET A 1 5.22 -14.13 19.55
N ALA A 2 4.31 -14.98 19.08
CA ALA A 2 4.67 -16.34 18.68
C ALA A 2 5.58 -16.33 17.45
N ARG A 3 6.64 -17.14 17.46
CA ARG A 3 7.48 -17.37 16.29
C ARG A 3 6.83 -18.49 15.46
N VAL A 4 6.58 -18.21 14.19
CA VAL A 4 6.05 -19.20 13.23
C VAL A 4 7.16 -19.50 12.24
N GLN A 5 7.43 -20.79 12.01
CA GLN A 5 8.37 -21.25 10.99
C GLN A 5 7.60 -21.64 9.73
N VAL A 6 8.09 -21.18 8.58
CA VAL A 6 7.49 -21.45 7.27
C VAL A 6 8.55 -22.11 6.39
N ASN A 7 8.17 -23.18 5.68
CA ASN A 7 9.02 -23.81 4.66
C ASN A 7 8.53 -23.40 3.27
N LEU A 8 9.46 -22.93 2.43
CA LEU A 8 9.19 -22.45 1.08
C LEU A 8 10.13 -23.15 0.09
N ARG A 9 9.62 -23.43 -1.11
CA ARG A 9 10.46 -23.82 -2.24
C ARG A 9 10.74 -22.57 -3.07
N LEU A 10 12.02 -22.24 -3.22
CA LEU A 10 12.49 -21.06 -3.94
C LEU A 10 13.54 -21.48 -4.96
N ASP A 11 13.68 -20.69 -6.02
CA ASP A 11 14.75 -20.87 -6.98
C ASP A 11 16.12 -20.68 -6.31
N ALA A 12 17.04 -21.61 -6.59
CA ALA A 12 18.37 -21.59 -6.00
C ALA A 12 19.15 -20.32 -6.35
N SER A 13 18.93 -19.76 -7.54
CA SER A 13 19.53 -18.49 -7.96
C SER A 13 19.08 -17.33 -7.06
N LEU A 14 17.78 -17.26 -6.72
CA LEU A 14 17.24 -16.22 -5.86
C LEU A 14 17.83 -16.31 -4.44
N VAL A 15 17.93 -17.53 -3.89
CA VAL A 15 18.52 -17.73 -2.56
C VAL A 15 19.98 -17.27 -2.54
N ARG A 16 20.74 -17.55 -3.61
CA ARG A 16 22.14 -17.09 -3.74
C ARG A 16 22.27 -15.57 -3.78
N GLU A 17 21.34 -14.87 -4.44
CA GLU A 17 21.32 -13.39 -4.41
C GLU A 17 21.12 -12.86 -2.99
N VAL A 18 20.19 -13.46 -2.25
CA VAL A 18 19.92 -13.06 -0.85
C VAL A 18 21.13 -13.35 0.03
N GLU A 19 21.82 -14.47 -0.18
CA GLU A 19 23.07 -14.80 0.53
C GLU A 19 24.15 -13.76 0.28
N ARG A 20 24.34 -13.34 -0.99
CA ARG A 20 25.29 -12.27 -1.32
C ARG A 20 25.00 -10.96 -0.59
N LEU A 21 23.72 -10.60 -0.46
CA LEU A 21 23.33 -9.38 0.26
C LEU A 21 23.67 -9.45 1.76
N VAL A 22 23.56 -10.65 2.35
CA VAL A 22 23.97 -10.89 3.76
C VAL A 22 25.50 -10.84 3.87
N GLU A 23 26.22 -11.49 2.96
CA GLU A 23 27.70 -11.50 2.92
C GLU A 23 28.29 -10.09 2.74
N GLN A 24 27.61 -9.23 1.98
CA GLN A 24 27.98 -7.82 1.80
C GLN A 24 27.64 -6.94 3.01
N GLY A 25 26.98 -7.48 4.03
CA GLY A 25 26.61 -6.76 5.25
C GLY A 25 25.38 -5.87 5.12
N HIS A 26 24.55 -6.05 4.07
CA HIS A 26 23.29 -5.30 3.95
C HIS A 26 22.21 -5.78 4.91
N PHE A 27 22.31 -7.04 5.37
CA PHE A 27 21.39 -7.66 6.33
C PHE A 27 22.17 -8.54 7.29
N ASP A 28 21.69 -8.66 8.53
CA ASP A 28 22.30 -9.49 9.56
C ASP A 28 22.04 -10.99 9.31
N SER A 29 20.98 -11.33 8.58
CA SER A 29 20.63 -12.72 8.25
C SER A 29 19.70 -12.85 7.04
N LYS A 30 19.63 -14.05 6.46
CA LYS A 30 18.64 -14.41 5.45
C LYS A 30 17.21 -14.17 5.93
N THR A 31 16.91 -14.52 7.18
CA THR A 31 15.58 -14.31 7.78
C THR A 31 15.21 -12.84 7.80
N GLU A 32 16.16 -11.95 8.13
CA GLU A 32 15.92 -10.51 8.11
C GLU A 32 15.63 -10.02 6.69
N ALA A 33 16.46 -10.41 5.71
CA ALA A 33 16.30 -10.04 4.31
C ALA A 33 14.93 -10.47 3.76
N PHE A 34 14.54 -11.74 3.96
CA PHE A 34 13.23 -12.24 3.55
C PHE A 34 12.09 -11.53 4.28
N THR A 35 12.23 -11.24 5.57
CA THR A 35 11.22 -10.51 6.34
C THR A 35 11.01 -9.11 5.78
N ARG A 36 12.09 -8.38 5.44
CA ARG A 36 11.98 -7.05 4.82
C ARG A 36 11.35 -7.13 3.43
N ALA A 37 11.73 -8.11 2.61
CA ALA A 37 11.16 -8.32 1.29
C ALA A 37 9.64 -8.56 1.36
N LEU A 38 9.18 -9.44 2.26
CA LEU A 38 7.75 -9.71 2.47
C LEU A 38 6.99 -8.48 2.97
N ARG A 39 7.58 -7.69 3.88
CA ARG A 39 6.97 -6.43 4.34
C ARG A 39 6.82 -5.41 3.21
N LEU A 40 7.83 -5.28 2.35
CA LEU A 40 7.78 -4.40 1.18
C LEU A 40 6.69 -4.85 0.21
N LEU A 41 6.59 -6.15 -0.06
CA LEU A 41 5.55 -6.73 -0.90
C LEU A 41 4.15 -6.41 -0.35
N ILE A 42 3.91 -6.69 0.93
CA ILE A 42 2.61 -6.42 1.59
C ILE A 42 2.27 -4.93 1.51
N ARG A 43 3.24 -4.04 1.80
CA ARG A 43 3.02 -2.58 1.72
C ARG A 43 2.65 -2.13 0.32
N ARG A 44 3.32 -2.66 -0.72
CA ARG A 44 3.03 -2.34 -2.11
C ARG A 44 1.58 -2.66 -2.47
N TYR A 45 1.11 -3.86 -2.13
CA TYR A 45 -0.28 -4.25 -2.43
C TYR A 45 -1.31 -3.43 -1.65
N LYS A 46 -1.05 -3.13 -0.37
CA LYS A 46 -1.93 -2.24 0.40
C LYS A 46 -2.01 -0.83 -0.19
N ALA A 47 -0.90 -0.30 -0.68
CA ALA A 47 -0.87 1.01 -1.33
C ALA A 47 -1.64 1.01 -2.66
N SER A 48 -1.49 -0.06 -3.45
CA SER A 48 -2.24 -0.24 -4.70
C SER A 48 -3.75 -0.33 -4.45
N GLU A 49 -4.18 -1.12 -3.46
CA GLU A 49 -5.59 -1.23 -3.08
C GLU A 49 -6.17 0.12 -2.59
N LEU A 50 -5.38 0.90 -1.84
CA LEU A 50 -5.78 2.23 -1.42
C LEU A 50 -5.93 3.18 -2.61
N MET A 51 -5.00 3.15 -3.57
CA MET A 51 -5.10 3.95 -4.80
C MET A 51 -6.33 3.58 -5.63
N GLU A 52 -6.64 2.29 -5.77
CA GLU A 52 -7.85 1.83 -6.46
C GLU A 52 -9.11 2.38 -5.78
N ARG A 53 -9.19 2.33 -4.44
CA ARG A 53 -10.31 2.91 -3.69
C ARG A 53 -10.43 4.42 -3.87
N ILE A 54 -9.31 5.15 -3.86
CA ILE A 54 -9.31 6.61 -4.11
C ILE A 54 -9.84 6.91 -5.51
N ASN A 55 -9.39 6.15 -6.52
CA ASN A 55 -9.86 6.34 -7.89
C ASN A 55 -11.35 6.02 -8.04
N GLN A 56 -11.85 4.96 -7.39
CA GLN A 56 -13.28 4.62 -7.38
C GLN A 56 -14.14 5.72 -6.74
N ILE A 57 -13.68 6.30 -5.63
CA ILE A 57 -14.36 7.45 -5.02
C ILE A 57 -14.38 8.61 -6.02
N ARG A 58 -13.24 8.93 -6.62
CA ARG A 58 -13.14 10.02 -7.60
C ARG A 58 -14.13 9.82 -8.76
N GLU A 59 -14.12 8.68 -9.44
CA GLU A 59 -15.06 8.35 -10.53
C GLU A 59 -16.53 8.45 -10.09
N GLY A 60 -16.86 8.05 -8.86
CA GLY A 60 -18.21 8.18 -8.31
C GLY A 60 -18.61 9.61 -7.88
N THR A 61 -17.63 10.51 -7.74
CA THR A 61 -17.83 11.91 -7.30
C THR A 61 -17.58 12.95 -8.39
N GLU A 62 -17.20 12.54 -9.61
CA GLU A 62 -16.87 13.45 -10.72
C GLU A 62 -18.06 14.32 -11.19
N GLY A 63 -19.30 13.91 -10.89
CA GLY A 63 -20.52 14.70 -11.14
C GLY A 63 -21.13 15.36 -9.91
N LEU A 64 -20.50 15.25 -8.74
CA LEU A 64 -20.99 15.92 -7.53
C LEU A 64 -20.42 17.35 -7.48
N PRO A 65 -21.23 18.35 -7.12
CA PRO A 65 -20.72 19.68 -6.84
C PRO A 65 -19.64 19.60 -5.77
N SER A 66 -18.62 20.44 -5.88
CA SER A 66 -17.61 20.54 -4.85
C SER A 66 -18.29 20.85 -3.51
N LEU A 67 -17.67 20.42 -2.39
CA LEU A 67 -18.19 20.74 -1.06
C LEU A 67 -18.41 22.27 -0.90
N THR A 68 -17.58 23.06 -1.57
CA THR A 68 -17.69 24.52 -1.65
C THR A 68 -18.92 24.97 -2.42
N GLU A 69 -19.18 24.44 -3.62
CA GLU A 69 -20.39 24.75 -4.39
C GLU A 69 -21.67 24.33 -3.65
N THR A 70 -21.64 23.17 -2.96
CA THR A 70 -22.79 22.69 -2.17
C THR A 70 -23.09 23.62 -0.99
N ILE A 71 -22.06 24.18 -0.34
CA ILE A 71 -22.23 25.14 0.74
C ILE A 71 -22.74 26.49 0.21
N VAL A 72 -22.28 26.91 -0.97
CA VAL A 72 -22.72 28.16 -1.61
C VAL A 72 -24.19 28.05 -2.05
N GLU A 73 -24.59 26.98 -2.75
CA GLU A 73 -26.00 26.75 -3.11
C GLU A 73 -26.92 26.69 -1.89
N ALA A 74 -26.52 25.97 -0.83
CA ALA A 74 -27.31 25.89 0.39
C ALA A 74 -27.51 27.26 1.08
N HIS A 75 -26.55 28.17 0.92
CA HIS A 75 -26.66 29.54 1.46
C HIS A 75 -27.44 30.47 0.53
N GLU A 76 -27.40 30.26 -0.79
CA GLU A 76 -28.19 31.00 -1.78
C GLU A 76 -29.69 30.61 -1.73
N GLU A 77 -30.02 29.37 -1.36
CA GLU A 77 -31.40 28.91 -1.16
C GLU A 77 -32.05 29.45 0.13
N GLU A 78 -31.27 29.78 1.16
CA GLU A 78 -31.76 30.38 2.42
C GLU A 78 -32.14 31.88 2.27
N ASP A 79 -31.65 32.54 1.22
CA ASP A 79 -31.89 33.96 0.92
C ASP A 79 -33.06 34.20 -0.06
N LEU A 80 -33.77 33.14 -0.48
CA LEU A 80 -35.00 33.27 -1.28
C LEU A 80 -36.23 33.53 -0.37
N PRO A 81 -37.03 34.58 -0.64
CA PRO A 81 -38.14 35.03 0.21
C PRO A 81 -39.39 34.13 0.21
#